data_AF-A0A951U0J6-F1
#
_entry.id   AF-A0A951U0J6-F1
#
_cell.length_a   1.000
_cell.length_b   1.000
_cell.length_c   1.000
_cell.angle_alpha   90.00
_cell.angle_beta   90.00
_cell.angle_gamma   90.00
#
_symmetry.space_group_name_H-M   'P 1'
#
loop_
_entity.id
_entity.type
_entity.pdbx_description
1 polymer ?
#
loop_
_entity_poly.entity_id
_entity_poly.type
_entity_poly.pdbx_seq_one_letter_code
_entity_poly.pdbx_strand_id
1 'polypeptide(L)'
;MAHRSKNQREKDLEVVAELRLKGWSMRRIAEYLEVDASTICRDIQLLEKRWKEAALRDFDTERAKQLDRLDLLEREYWSAWERSQESKESTISEQLRNAAVSDDGSPIAGGGRIRQMTRTEQKIGDPQFLAGVAKCVAERSKLLGLYIDTKGDRTAEETLKEYFAYLAAPKNAEHSEPTNPN
;
A
#
# COMPACT_ATOMS: atom_id res chain seq x y z
N MET A 1 25.34 -6.64 46.32
CA MET A 1 24.59 -7.24 45.20
C MET A 1 25.50 -7.25 43.99
N ALA A 2 25.72 -8.42 43.37
CA ALA A 2 26.59 -8.54 42.20
C ALA A 2 26.03 -7.71 41.03
N HIS A 3 26.90 -6.98 40.34
CA HIS A 3 26.51 -6.23 39.15
C HIS A 3 26.35 -7.19 37.98
N ARG A 4 25.14 -7.33 37.45
CA ARG A 4 24.91 -8.18 36.27
C ARG A 4 25.64 -7.60 35.06
N SER A 5 26.37 -8.45 34.35
CA SER A 5 26.93 -8.08 33.04
C SER A 5 25.81 -7.86 32.03
N LYS A 6 26.09 -7.08 30.98
CA LYS A 6 25.15 -6.83 29.87
C LYS A 6 24.66 -8.15 29.23
N ASN A 7 25.54 -9.13 29.07
CA ASN A 7 25.18 -10.44 28.51
C ASN A 7 24.30 -11.26 29.46
N GLN A 8 24.54 -11.15 30.77
CA GLN A 8 23.72 -11.82 31.77
C GLN A 8 22.31 -11.22 31.78
N ARG A 9 22.21 -9.88 31.73
CA ARG A 9 20.94 -9.17 31.61
C ARG A 9 20.11 -9.64 30.42
N GLU A 10 20.72 -9.81 29.25
CA GLU A 10 19.97 -10.20 28.05
C GLU A 10 19.42 -11.63 28.17
N LYS A 11 20.21 -12.56 28.72
CA LYS A 11 19.74 -13.92 29.02
C LYS A 11 18.62 -13.93 30.06
N ASP A 12 18.76 -13.12 31.12
CA ASP A 12 17.74 -13.02 32.16
C ASP A 12 16.43 -12.47 31.56
N LEU A 13 16.49 -11.51 30.62
CA LEU A 13 15.31 -10.96 29.94
C LEU A 13 14.53 -12.04 29.15
N GLU A 14 15.23 -12.93 28.45
CA GLU A 14 14.60 -14.05 27.73
C GLU A 14 13.87 -14.98 28.71
N VAL A 15 14.50 -15.33 29.82
CA VAL A 15 13.93 -16.18 30.87
C VAL A 15 12.73 -15.49 31.54
N VAL A 16 12.84 -14.18 31.84
CA VAL A 16 11.75 -13.38 32.43
C VAL A 16 10.54 -13.35 31.49
N ALA A 17 10.76 -13.15 30.19
CA ALA A 17 9.69 -13.16 29.19
C ALA A 17 8.96 -14.52 29.17
N GLU A 18 9.71 -15.62 29.10
CA GLU A 18 9.14 -16.97 29.08
C GLU A 18 8.35 -17.28 30.36
N LEU A 19 8.90 -16.99 31.53
CA LEU A 19 8.26 -17.26 32.82
C LEU A 19 7.01 -16.41 33.04
N ARG A 20 7.01 -15.16 32.55
CA ARG A 20 5.82 -14.31 32.58
C ARG A 20 4.69 -14.84 31.69
N LEU A 21 5.01 -15.36 30.50
CA LEU A 21 4.02 -16.02 29.63
C LEU A 21 3.44 -17.30 30.28
N LYS A 22 4.25 -18.02 31.07
CA LYS A 22 3.81 -19.16 31.88
C LYS A 22 3.01 -18.76 33.14
N GLY A 23 2.73 -17.47 33.34
CA GLY A 23 1.91 -16.97 34.45
C GLY A 23 2.63 -16.83 35.79
N TRP A 24 3.97 -16.86 35.82
CA TRP A 24 4.71 -16.69 37.08
C TRP A 24 4.62 -15.26 37.61
N SER A 25 4.54 -15.13 38.93
CA SER A 25 4.56 -13.82 39.60
C SER A 25 5.97 -13.24 39.62
N MET A 26 6.08 -11.91 39.64
CA MET A 26 7.38 -11.20 39.66
C MET A 26 8.27 -11.64 40.82
N ARG A 27 7.66 -11.87 41.99
CA ARG A 27 8.36 -12.32 43.20
C ARG A 27 8.96 -13.70 43.02
N ARG A 28 8.21 -14.64 42.43
CA ARG A 28 8.68 -15.99 42.16
C ARG A 28 9.81 -16.02 41.12
N ILE A 29 9.74 -15.15 40.12
CA ILE A 29 10.80 -14.99 39.12
C ILE A 29 12.06 -14.38 39.74
N ALA A 30 11.90 -13.39 40.62
CA ALA A 30 13.00 -12.77 41.36
C ALA A 30 13.74 -13.79 42.24
N GLU A 31 12.98 -14.63 42.96
CA GLU A 31 13.52 -15.75 43.76
C GLU A 31 14.25 -16.76 42.87
N TYR A 32 13.70 -17.11 41.70
CA TYR A 32 14.32 -18.06 40.76
C TYR A 32 15.64 -17.55 40.16
N LEU A 33 15.71 -16.26 39.84
CA LEU A 33 16.89 -15.62 39.25
C LEU A 33 17.86 -15.05 40.30
N GLU A 34 17.56 -15.23 41.60
CA GLU A 34 18.33 -14.69 42.73
C GLU A 34 18.57 -13.17 42.64
N VAL A 35 17.59 -12.43 42.10
CA VAL A 35 17.64 -10.97 41.96
C VAL A 35 16.53 -10.30 42.76
N ASP A 36 16.69 -9.00 43.00
CA ASP A 36 15.63 -8.22 43.65
C ASP A 36 14.41 -8.05 42.75
N ALA A 37 13.21 -8.06 43.33
CA ALA A 37 11.95 -7.89 42.61
C ALA A 37 11.87 -6.57 41.82
N SER A 38 12.55 -5.51 42.27
CA SER A 38 12.64 -4.25 41.51
C SER A 38 13.45 -4.37 40.22
N THR A 39 14.37 -5.35 40.13
CA THR A 39 15.12 -5.65 38.92
C THR A 39 14.20 -6.30 37.89
N ILE A 40 13.41 -7.28 38.32
CA ILE A 40 12.40 -7.93 37.47
C ILE A 40 11.35 -6.93 36.97
N CYS A 41 10.93 -5.97 37.82
CA CYS A 41 10.03 -4.90 37.41
C CYS A 41 10.60 -4.07 36.25
N ARG A 42 11.86 -3.63 36.37
CA ARG A 42 12.56 -2.87 35.32
C ARG A 42 12.76 -3.68 34.04
N ASP A 43 13.00 -4.97 34.17
CA ASP A 43 13.16 -5.88 33.03
C ASP A 43 11.86 -6.11 32.28
N ILE A 44 10.73 -6.24 32.99
CA ILE A 44 9.40 -6.32 32.38
C ILE A 44 9.07 -5.03 31.63
N GLN A 45 9.29 -3.86 32.25
CA GLN A 45 9.07 -2.57 31.57
C GLN A 45 9.93 -2.43 30.31
N LEU A 46 11.18 -2.90 30.35
CA LEU A 46 12.06 -2.92 29.19
C LEU A 46 11.53 -3.87 28.09
N LEU A 47 11.06 -5.07 28.46
CA LEU A 47 10.47 -6.02 27.51
C LEU A 47 9.21 -5.43 26.86
N GLU A 48 8.30 -4.86 27.65
CA GLU A 48 7.09 -4.22 27.15
C GLU A 48 7.42 -3.07 26.19
N LYS A 49 8.41 -2.23 26.54
CA LYS A 49 8.89 -1.16 25.67
C LYS A 49 9.43 -1.73 24.35
N ARG A 50 10.32 -2.73 24.41
CA ARG A 50 10.90 -3.36 23.22
C ARG A 50 9.85 -4.03 22.34
N TRP A 51 8.88 -4.72 22.93
CA TRP A 51 7.79 -5.35 22.19
C TRP A 51 6.88 -4.32 21.54
N LYS A 52 6.59 -3.20 22.23
CA LYS A 52 5.84 -2.09 21.65
C LYS A 52 6.59 -1.47 20.47
N GLU A 53 7.88 -1.20 20.62
CA GLU A 53 8.72 -0.65 19.56
C GLU A 53 8.83 -1.61 18.37
N ALA A 54 9.04 -2.90 18.62
CA ALA A 54 9.05 -3.93 17.59
C ALA A 54 7.70 -4.03 16.87
N ALA A 55 6.59 -4.07 17.61
CA ALA A 55 5.25 -4.14 17.03
C ALA A 55 4.90 -2.89 16.20
N LEU A 56 5.31 -1.70 16.66
CA LEU A 56 5.16 -0.46 15.88
C LEU A 56 5.98 -0.51 14.60
N ARG A 57 7.23 -0.97 14.67
CA ARG A 57 8.08 -1.13 13.50
C ARG A 57 7.51 -2.14 12.51
N ASP A 58 7.05 -3.30 12.99
CA ASP A 58 6.42 -4.31 12.15
C ASP A 58 5.17 -3.75 11.47
N PHE A 59 4.35 -3.02 12.22
CA PHE A 59 3.18 -2.34 11.68
C PHE A 59 3.53 -1.30 10.62
N ASP A 60 4.55 -0.48 10.83
CA ASP A 60 5.01 0.49 9.84
C ASP A 60 5.60 -0.18 8.60
N THR A 61 6.30 -1.31 8.75
CA THR A 61 6.79 -2.08 7.60
C THR A 61 5.65 -2.68 6.78
N GLU A 62 4.62 -3.21 7.43
CA GLU A 62 3.43 -3.73 6.73
C GLU A 62 2.64 -2.59 6.07
N ARG A 63 2.50 -1.45 6.75
CA ARG A 63 1.89 -0.24 6.20
C ARG A 63 2.62 0.20 4.92
N ALA A 64 3.96 0.27 4.93
CA ALA A 64 4.75 0.62 3.76
C ALA A 64 4.52 -0.35 2.58
N LYS A 65 4.52 -1.67 2.84
CA LYS A 65 4.22 -2.67 1.80
C LYS A 65 2.83 -2.48 1.19
N GLN A 66 1.82 -2.12 1.99
CA GLN A 66 0.48 -1.85 1.45
C GLN A 66 0.45 -0.57 0.60
N LEU A 67 1.16 0.48 1.01
CA LEU A 67 1.30 1.70 0.21
C LEU A 67 1.95 1.41 -1.15
N ASP A 68 3.02 0.62 -1.16
CA ASP A 68 3.69 0.24 -2.41
C ASP A 68 2.75 -0.55 -3.34
N ARG A 69 1.92 -1.45 -2.78
CA ARG A 69 0.91 -2.18 -3.56
C ARG A 69 -0.15 -1.24 -4.15
N LEU A 70 -0.61 -0.26 -3.36
CA LEU A 70 -1.58 0.74 -3.83
C LEU A 70 -0.99 1.62 -4.94
N ASP A 71 0.28 2.01 -4.83
CA ASP A 71 0.99 2.79 -5.86
C ASP A 71 1.13 2.02 -7.17
N LEU A 72 1.45 0.72 -7.10
CA LEU A 72 1.50 -0.16 -8.28
C LEU A 72 0.12 -0.26 -8.95
N LEU A 73 -0.93 -0.47 -8.15
CA LEU A 73 -2.29 -0.65 -8.64
C LEU A 73 -2.88 0.64 -9.23
N GLU A 74 -2.57 1.79 -8.63
CA GLU A 74 -2.91 3.11 -9.18
C GLU A 74 -2.26 3.32 -10.55
N ARG A 75 -0.97 2.99 -10.69
CA ARG A 75 -0.28 3.08 -11.98
C ARG A 75 -0.91 2.19 -13.04
N GLU A 76 -1.27 0.96 -12.68
CA GLU A 76 -1.95 0.04 -13.60
C GLU A 76 -3.31 0.57 -14.06
N TYR A 77 -4.08 1.16 -13.14
CA TYR A 77 -5.35 1.80 -13.49
C TYR A 77 -5.17 3.01 -14.41
N TRP A 78 -4.17 3.86 -14.17
CA TRP A 78 -3.84 4.96 -15.07
C TRP A 78 -3.46 4.47 -16.46
N SER A 79 -2.59 3.47 -16.57
CA SER A 79 -2.22 2.90 -17.86
C SER A 79 -3.40 2.22 -18.56
N ALA A 80 -4.33 1.60 -17.81
CA ALA A 80 -5.53 1.01 -18.37
C ALA A 80 -6.51 2.09 -18.88
N TRP A 81 -6.65 3.19 -18.14
CA TRP A 81 -7.41 4.37 -18.56
C TRP A 81 -6.86 4.97 -19.86
N GLU A 82 -5.55 5.16 -19.97
CA GLU A 82 -4.89 5.64 -21.19
C GLU A 82 -5.13 4.68 -22.36
N ARG A 83 -4.91 3.38 -22.17
CA ARG A 83 -5.18 2.35 -23.18
C ARG A 83 -6.65 2.29 -23.61
N SER A 84 -7.58 2.63 -22.71
CA SER A 84 -9.02 2.63 -23.01
C SER A 84 -9.46 3.80 -23.90
N GLN A 85 -8.69 4.89 -23.90
CA GLN A 85 -8.89 6.05 -24.77
C GLN A 85 -8.29 5.84 -26.16
N GLU A 86 -7.34 4.91 -26.29
CA GLU A 86 -6.71 4.60 -27.57
C GLU A 86 -7.73 3.94 -28.52
N SER A 87 -7.90 4.54 -29.70
CA SER A 87 -8.94 4.20 -30.67
C SER A 87 -8.80 2.76 -31.17
N LYS A 88 -9.88 1.98 -31.15
CA LYS A 88 -10.00 0.81 -32.03
C LYS A 88 -10.27 1.32 -33.44
N GLU A 89 -9.31 1.20 -34.34
CA GLU A 89 -9.58 1.30 -35.78
C GLU A 89 -10.45 0.11 -36.18
N SER A 90 -11.75 0.35 -36.38
CA SER A 90 -12.62 -0.66 -36.98
C SER A 90 -12.57 -0.50 -38.49
N THR A 91 -11.80 -1.35 -39.16
CA THR A 91 -11.84 -1.50 -40.62
C THR A 91 -13.12 -2.25 -40.98
N ILE A 92 -14.16 -1.53 -41.39
CA ILE A 92 -15.35 -2.15 -41.97
C ILE A 92 -15.07 -2.35 -43.46
N SER A 93 -14.85 -3.59 -43.87
CA SER A 93 -14.75 -3.96 -45.28
C SER A 93 -16.12 -4.41 -45.79
N GLU A 94 -16.82 -3.51 -46.49
CA GLU A 94 -18.07 -3.84 -47.15
C GLU A 94 -17.76 -4.29 -48.59
N GLN A 95 -17.89 -5.59 -48.85
CA GLN A 95 -17.78 -6.14 -50.21
C GLN A 95 -19.09 -5.90 -50.95
N LEU A 96 -19.14 -4.84 -51.77
CA LEU A 96 -20.23 -4.63 -52.72
C LEU A 96 -20.03 -5.58 -53.91
N ARG A 97 -20.83 -6.65 -53.95
CA ARG A 97 -20.92 -7.55 -55.11
C ARG A 97 -21.79 -6.91 -56.18
N ASN A 98 -21.25 -5.91 -56.88
CA ASN A 98 -21.83 -5.52 -58.17
C ASN A 98 -21.18 -6.39 -59.24
N ALA A 99 -21.98 -6.98 -60.13
CA ALA A 99 -21.46 -7.60 -61.33
C ALA A 99 -20.86 -6.47 -62.18
N ALA A 100 -19.53 -6.46 -62.35
CA ALA A 100 -18.93 -5.58 -63.35
C ALA A 100 -19.45 -6.02 -64.73
N VAL A 101 -19.92 -5.08 -65.52
CA VAL A 101 -20.44 -5.34 -66.86
C VAL A 101 -19.38 -4.86 -67.85
N SER A 102 -19.04 -5.69 -68.84
CA SER A 102 -18.16 -5.30 -69.95
C SER A 102 -18.84 -4.25 -70.84
N ASP A 103 -18.06 -3.56 -71.69
CA ASP A 103 -18.57 -2.59 -72.68
C ASP A 103 -19.66 -3.18 -73.62
N ASP A 104 -19.65 -4.52 -73.77
CA ASP A 104 -20.62 -5.31 -74.54
C ASP A 104 -21.78 -5.90 -73.69
N GLY A 105 -22.07 -5.33 -72.52
CA GLY A 105 -23.24 -5.71 -71.70
C GLY A 105 -23.17 -7.08 -71.01
N SER A 106 -22.08 -7.83 -71.18
CA SER A 106 -21.90 -9.17 -70.61
C SER A 106 -21.41 -9.11 -69.14
N PRO A 107 -21.92 -9.97 -68.22
CA PRO A 107 -21.46 -9.99 -66.83
C PRO A 107 -20.03 -10.53 -66.72
N ILE A 108 -19.12 -9.76 -66.12
CA ILE A 108 -17.76 -10.18 -65.78
C ILE A 108 -17.81 -10.96 -64.46
N ALA A 109 -17.56 -12.27 -64.53
CA ALA A 109 -17.37 -13.09 -63.35
C ALA A 109 -16.13 -12.61 -62.56
N GLY A 110 -16.36 -12.08 -61.35
CA GLY A 110 -15.29 -11.68 -60.42
C GLY A 110 -15.11 -10.17 -60.21
N GLY A 111 -15.86 -9.31 -60.90
CA GLY A 111 -15.70 -7.85 -60.82
C GLY A 111 -16.35 -7.17 -59.60
N GLY A 112 -16.15 -7.68 -58.39
CA GLY A 112 -16.63 -7.00 -57.17
C GLY A 112 -15.76 -5.78 -56.83
N ARG A 113 -16.36 -4.61 -56.60
CA ARG A 113 -15.64 -3.46 -56.04
C ARG A 113 -15.65 -3.56 -54.51
N ILE A 114 -14.47 -3.66 -53.91
CA ILE A 114 -14.33 -3.60 -52.44
C ILE A 114 -14.30 -2.13 -52.04
N ARG A 115 -15.29 -1.67 -51.26
CA ARG A 115 -15.26 -0.35 -50.64
C ARG A 115 -14.70 -0.49 -49.24
N GLN A 116 -13.43 -0.15 -49.07
CA GLN A 116 -12.81 -0.07 -47.76
C GLN A 116 -13.12 1.30 -47.17
N MET A 117 -13.87 1.35 -46.07
CA MET A 117 -14.14 2.59 -45.34
C MET A 117 -13.48 2.49 -43.96
N THR A 118 -12.47 3.32 -43.72
CA THR A 118 -11.84 3.44 -42.40
C THR A 118 -12.61 4.49 -41.62
N ARG A 119 -13.26 4.09 -40.52
CA ARG A 119 -13.95 4.99 -39.59
C ARG A 119 -13.17 5.02 -38.28
N THR A 120 -12.57 6.16 -38.00
CA THR A 120 -11.85 6.41 -36.74
C THR A 120 -12.83 7.03 -35.75
N GLU A 121 -13.31 6.25 -34.78
CA GLU A 121 -14.07 6.78 -33.65
C GLU A 121 -13.14 6.90 -32.45
N GLN A 122 -12.96 8.12 -31.94
CA GLN A 122 -12.34 8.33 -30.65
C GLN A 122 -13.27 7.76 -29.57
N LYS A 123 -12.73 6.86 -28.74
CA LYS A 123 -13.48 6.30 -27.62
C LYS A 123 -13.33 7.19 -26.40
N ILE A 124 -14.44 7.45 -25.73
CA ILE A 124 -14.45 7.97 -24.37
C ILE A 124 -13.93 6.82 -23.50
N GLY A 125 -12.82 7.03 -22.78
CA GLY A 125 -12.18 6.00 -21.96
C GLY A 125 -13.13 5.36 -20.95
N ASP A 126 -12.79 4.16 -20.47
CA ASP A 126 -13.65 3.41 -19.55
C ASP A 126 -13.57 3.98 -18.12
N PRO A 127 -14.65 4.59 -17.60
CA PRO A 127 -14.64 5.24 -16.29
C PRO A 127 -14.39 4.28 -15.11
N GLN A 128 -14.49 2.96 -15.32
CA GLN A 128 -14.18 1.98 -14.28
C GLN A 128 -12.73 2.06 -13.81
N PHE A 129 -11.79 2.43 -14.70
CA PHE A 129 -10.38 2.59 -14.32
C PHE A 129 -10.17 3.79 -13.40
N LEU A 130 -10.85 4.91 -13.63
CA LEU A 130 -10.83 6.07 -12.73
C LEU A 130 -11.50 5.77 -11.40
N ALA A 131 -12.57 4.97 -11.39
CA ALA A 131 -13.17 4.48 -10.15
C ALA A 131 -12.17 3.61 -9.35
N GLY A 132 -11.32 2.85 -10.04
CA GLY A 132 -10.19 2.13 -9.46
C GLY A 132 -9.16 3.05 -8.80
N VAL A 133 -8.73 4.11 -9.50
CA VAL A 133 -7.82 5.14 -8.95
C VAL A 133 -8.42 5.79 -7.69
N ALA A 134 -9.70 6.17 -7.73
CA ALA A 134 -10.38 6.78 -6.58
C ALA A 134 -10.39 5.85 -5.36
N LYS A 135 -10.57 4.53 -5.57
CA LYS A 135 -10.47 3.53 -4.50
C LYS A 135 -9.05 3.46 -3.91
N CYS A 136 -8.01 3.46 -4.74
CA CYS A 136 -6.62 3.49 -4.26
C CYS A 136 -6.35 4.70 -3.37
N VAL A 137 -6.77 5.89 -3.81
CA VAL A 137 -6.59 7.14 -3.06
C VAL A 137 -7.36 7.09 -1.73
N ALA A 138 -8.58 6.55 -1.72
CA ALA A 138 -9.36 6.39 -0.50
C ALA A 138 -8.71 5.43 0.50
N GLU A 139 -8.26 4.25 0.06
CA GLU A 139 -7.59 3.27 0.93
C GLU A 139 -6.23 3.79 1.44
N ARG A 140 -5.47 4.51 0.60
CA ARG A 140 -4.24 5.20 1.02
C ARG A 140 -4.52 6.22 2.13
N SER A 141 -5.58 7.01 1.97
CA SER A 141 -5.98 8.03 2.95
C SER A 141 -6.37 7.40 4.30
N LYS A 142 -7.06 6.25 4.28
CA LYS A 142 -7.38 5.49 5.50
C LYS A 142 -6.12 4.94 6.17
N LEU A 143 -5.21 4.35 5.39
CA LEU A 143 -3.99 3.71 5.90
C LEU A 143 -3.01 4.71 6.53
N LEU A 144 -2.97 5.94 5.98
CA LEU A 144 -2.21 7.08 6.51
C LEU A 144 -2.93 7.82 7.65
N GLY A 145 -4.18 7.48 7.98
CA GLY A 145 -4.95 8.18 9.01
C GLY A 145 -5.40 9.60 8.62
N LEU A 146 -5.38 9.91 7.32
CA LEU A 146 -5.84 11.18 6.74
C LEU A 146 -7.34 11.18 6.47
N TYR A 147 -7.96 10.00 6.53
CA TYR A 147 -9.40 9.86 6.41
C TYR A 147 -10.05 10.43 7.68
N ILE A 148 -10.49 11.67 7.59
CA ILE A 148 -11.27 12.33 8.65
C ILE A 148 -12.64 11.67 8.64
N ASP A 149 -12.90 10.76 9.59
CA ASP A 149 -14.27 10.52 9.97
C ASP A 149 -14.75 11.80 10.64
N THR A 150 -15.73 12.47 10.06
CA THR A 150 -16.31 13.75 10.55
C THR A 150 -16.87 13.67 11.98
N LYS A 151 -16.76 12.50 12.62
CA LYS A 151 -17.17 12.20 13.99
C LYS A 151 -16.03 12.19 15.02
N GLY A 152 -14.76 12.37 14.63
CA GLY A 152 -13.60 12.28 15.55
C GLY A 152 -12.94 13.63 15.86
N ASP A 153 -12.51 13.81 17.12
CA ASP A 153 -11.88 14.99 17.75
C ASP A 153 -10.64 15.62 17.04
N ARG A 154 -10.19 15.11 15.90
CA ARG A 154 -8.95 15.55 15.25
C ARG A 154 -9.25 16.58 14.16
N THR A 155 -8.60 17.73 14.21
CA THR A 155 -8.88 18.80 13.26
C THR A 155 -8.30 18.48 11.88
N ALA A 156 -8.98 18.91 10.81
CA ALA A 156 -8.50 18.76 9.43
C ALA A 156 -7.13 19.44 9.21
N GLU A 157 -6.83 20.48 10.00
CA GLU A 157 -5.58 21.23 9.91
C GLU A 157 -4.37 20.44 10.42
N GLU A 158 -4.52 19.67 11.51
CA GLU A 158 -3.45 18.84 12.06
C GLU A 158 -3.11 17.67 11.14
N THR A 159 -4.12 17.05 10.53
CA THR A 159 -3.94 15.94 9.58
C THR A 159 -3.28 16.39 8.29
N LEU A 160 -3.63 17.57 7.77
CA LEU A 160 -2.97 18.14 6.59
C LEU A 160 -1.50 18.49 6.87
N LYS A 161 -1.18 19.04 8.05
CA LYS A 161 0.21 19.31 8.46
C LYS A 161 1.05 18.04 8.52
N GLU A 162 0.52 16.95 9.09
CA GLU A 162 1.19 15.63 9.11
C GLU A 162 1.42 15.08 7.69
N TYR A 163 0.44 15.22 6.80
CA TYR A 163 0.58 14.76 5.41
C TYR A 163 1.65 15.51 4.62
N PHE A 164 1.67 16.84 4.72
CA PHE A 164 2.69 17.64 4.04
C PHE A 164 4.09 17.36 4.61
N ALA A 165 4.21 17.10 5.91
CA ALA A 165 5.47 16.67 6.52
C ALA A 165 5.93 15.31 5.97
N TYR A 166 5.01 14.35 5.82
CA TYR A 166 5.30 13.04 5.22
C TYR A 166 5.76 13.14 3.76
N LEU A 167 5.10 13.98 2.94
CA LEU A 167 5.49 14.20 1.55
C LEU A 167 6.80 14.98 1.39
N ALA A 168 7.11 15.88 2.34
CA ALA A 168 8.34 16.67 2.35
C ALA A 168 9.55 15.88 2.88
N ALA A 169 9.35 14.71 3.49
CA ALA A 169 10.44 13.88 3.98
C ALA A 169 11.20 13.26 2.79
N PRO A 170 12.53 13.44 2.71
CA PRO A 170 13.32 12.77 1.68
C PRO A 170 13.17 11.25 1.86
N LYS A 171 12.79 10.53 0.79
CA LYS A 171 12.59 9.06 0.79
C LYS A 171 13.83 8.24 1.21
N ASN A 172 14.96 8.88 1.49
CA ASN A 172 16.16 8.29 2.06
C ASN A 172 16.60 9.09 3.29
N ALA A 173 16.11 8.74 4.47
CA ALA A 173 16.76 9.11 5.72
C ALA A 173 16.40 8.07 6.79
N GLU A 174 17.42 7.31 7.15
CA GLU A 174 17.51 6.49 8.36
C GLU A 174 16.79 7.21 9.51
N HIS A 175 15.81 6.52 10.13
CA HIS A 175 15.09 7.04 11.29
C HIS A 175 16.07 7.19 12.46
N SER A 176 16.64 8.39 12.58
CA SER A 176 17.19 8.90 13.82
C SER A 176 16.04 9.25 14.75
N GLU A 177 16.09 8.67 15.95
CA GLU A 177 15.08 8.81 17.01
C GLU A 177 14.83 10.29 17.35
N PRO A 178 13.56 10.75 17.42
CA PRO A 178 13.28 12.04 18.03
C PRO A 178 13.49 11.93 19.54
N THR A 179 14.55 12.57 20.01
CA THR A 179 14.84 12.88 21.40
C THR A 179 13.69 13.73 21.94
N ASN A 180 12.96 13.22 22.93
CA ASN A 180 11.86 13.94 23.56
C ASN A 180 12.38 14.82 24.70
N PRO A 181 12.17 16.15 24.69
CA PRO A 181 12.41 16.99 25.86
C PRO A 181 11.12 17.17 26.66
N ASN A 182 10.99 16.42 27.76
CA ASN A 182 10.51 16.84 29.09
C ASN A 182 10.28 15.62 30.00
#